data_AF-A0A498NPR0-F1
#
_entry.id   AF-A0A498NPR0-F1
#
_cell.length_a   1.000
_cell.length_b   1.000
_cell.length_c   1.000
_cell.angle_alpha   90.00
_cell.angle_beta   90.00
_cell.angle_gamma   90.00
#
_symmetry.space_group_name_H-M   'P 1'
#
loop_
_entity.id
_entity.type
_entity.pdbx_description
1 polymer ?
#
loop_
_entity_poly.entity_id
_entity_poly.type
_entity_poly.pdbx_seq_one_letter_code
_entity_poly.pdbx_strand_id
1 'polypeptide(L)'
;MGSSGDETNQELKRLVADTREKSENKFNDVLSKLKDLVGRKSLGDQRDLEACKQCLYSHGVLQYCSSSLRFSPAKIQGGYAVLTQMADLLSTCCVGLGAFRDMEVFSHEFLPSVVESLLYLAERLMNRALRDKVHNEMIRLFRKVFESIGWLLRAHIHLIHQVLRSKHYESIQICEDDDVSIVTVTFWNNIFRANGAVVAEMGNRALTDIMDDIVYKMSSSSNPVIGRAAVKTLVLIMDHSRSTHQLIHRRYRGLADLAVKDWRGKGFDSILDQLIDHLRSDVPWRDTKEPSEEYVRAACIIQAAWRAHQTRKRLRKLPRAVSTLQRSFREKRRRQQEHTERQRAEEELRHQVCLRRQRAMRQFRQHQLHLMELLPAAQVEKYLGELENKAAMLIQRVWRGHRERRNFQQHRYILRQHRAAVILQRAILSFLKRRKAQRNFLTPLKGPKGLTDSRRTELRQHIQEHISLYPSSVTSAEGSVELHQRAQSLLHQHLINRASDRAQEQHTQALLAQINTDLELLLNAPSLKDARAEDVSLFLSRSCPVATRARQSHNALMQSMRLPWWRMLGDEFSNLDEPPRKEYDMDIESLYLGGS
;
A
#
# COMPACT_ATOMS: atom_id res chain seq x y z
N MET A 1 -44.11 69.86 -3.59
CA MET A 1 -43.26 68.69 -3.92
C MET A 1 -43.16 67.72 -2.74
N GLY A 2 -44.28 67.32 -2.12
CA GLY A 2 -44.28 66.55 -0.86
C GLY A 2 -45.23 65.35 -0.83
N SER A 3 -45.67 64.82 -1.98
CA SER A 3 -46.70 63.77 -2.05
C SER A 3 -46.18 62.35 -2.32
N SER A 4 -44.93 62.19 -2.77
CA SER A 4 -44.41 60.87 -3.19
C SER A 4 -43.94 59.98 -2.03
N GLY A 5 -43.58 60.57 -0.87
CA GLY A 5 -43.10 59.82 0.29
C GLY A 5 -44.21 59.03 1.01
N ASP A 6 -45.44 59.56 1.02
CA ASP A 6 -46.56 58.98 1.79
C ASP A 6 -47.22 57.78 1.06
N GLU A 7 -47.33 57.84 -0.27
CA GLU A 7 -47.87 56.75 -1.09
C GLU A 7 -46.99 55.49 -1.01
N THR A 8 -45.66 55.65 -1.08
CA THR A 8 -44.71 54.53 -1.00
C THR A 8 -44.73 53.82 0.36
N ASN A 9 -44.99 54.57 1.44
CA ASN A 9 -45.09 54.02 2.79
C ASN A 9 -46.43 53.31 3.02
N GLN A 10 -47.51 53.77 2.36
CA GLN A 10 -48.81 53.11 2.39
C GLN A 10 -48.84 51.82 1.55
N GLU A 11 -48.16 51.78 0.41
CA GLU A 11 -47.96 50.58 -0.41
C GLU A 11 -47.14 49.50 0.33
N LEU A 12 -46.07 49.90 1.03
CA LEU A 12 -45.28 48.98 1.87
C LEU A 12 -46.14 48.36 2.99
N LYS A 13 -46.99 49.15 3.67
CA LYS A 13 -47.91 48.63 4.69
C LYS A 13 -48.91 47.60 4.13
N ARG A 14 -49.41 47.82 2.91
CA ARG A 14 -50.29 46.86 2.22
C ARG A 14 -49.53 45.58 1.85
N LEU A 15 -48.30 45.69 1.35
CA LEU A 15 -47.44 44.55 1.03
C LEU A 15 -47.17 43.69 2.27
N VAL A 16 -46.86 44.33 3.40
CA VAL A 16 -46.60 43.63 4.67
C VAL A 16 -47.85 42.89 5.16
N ALA A 17 -49.05 43.48 5.03
CA ALA A 17 -50.30 42.83 5.38
C ALA A 17 -50.55 41.57 4.52
N ASP A 18 -50.24 41.63 3.23
CA ASP A 18 -50.40 40.50 2.30
C ASP A 18 -49.42 39.34 2.60
N THR A 19 -48.23 39.64 3.12
CA THR A 19 -47.20 38.63 3.43
C THR A 19 -47.38 37.88 4.75
N ARG A 20 -48.26 38.35 5.66
CA ARG A 20 -48.42 37.75 7.00
C ARG A 20 -49.02 36.34 7.01
N GLU A 21 -49.87 36.02 6.04
CA GLU A 21 -50.62 34.76 6.02
C GLU A 21 -49.88 33.60 5.31
N LYS A 22 -48.66 33.83 4.77
CA LYS A 22 -47.90 32.84 3.96
C LYS A 22 -48.77 32.10 2.92
N SER A 23 -49.78 32.77 2.36
CA SER A 23 -50.74 32.15 1.46
C SER A 23 -50.25 32.16 0.01
N GLU A 24 -50.51 31.05 -0.70
CA GLU A 24 -50.19 30.90 -2.13
C GLU A 24 -51.06 31.82 -3.01
N ASN A 25 -52.27 32.17 -2.55
CA ASN A 25 -53.25 32.96 -3.29
C ASN A 25 -52.83 34.43 -3.49
N LYS A 26 -52.04 35.00 -2.56
CA LYS A 26 -51.58 36.39 -2.62
C LYS A 26 -50.23 36.54 -3.35
N PHE A 27 -49.65 35.45 -3.84
CA PHE A 27 -48.30 35.42 -4.40
C PHE A 27 -48.12 36.38 -5.60
N ASN A 28 -49.06 36.39 -6.53
CA ASN A 28 -49.00 37.24 -7.71
C ASN A 28 -49.15 38.73 -7.37
N ASP A 29 -50.01 39.05 -6.41
CA ASP A 29 -50.20 40.42 -5.92
C ASP A 29 -48.96 40.93 -5.19
N VAL A 30 -48.31 40.07 -4.41
CA VAL A 30 -47.04 40.40 -3.75
C VAL A 30 -45.94 40.60 -4.78
N LEU A 31 -45.85 39.75 -5.81
CA LEU A 31 -44.84 39.87 -6.86
C LEU A 31 -44.99 41.17 -7.67
N SER A 32 -46.21 41.51 -8.10
CA SER A 32 -46.46 42.73 -8.89
C SER A 32 -46.14 43.99 -8.08
N LYS A 33 -46.63 44.07 -6.84
CA LYS A 33 -46.34 45.18 -5.92
C LYS A 33 -44.85 45.29 -5.61
N LEU A 34 -44.16 44.18 -5.38
CA LEU A 34 -42.71 44.18 -5.12
C LEU A 34 -41.94 44.65 -6.35
N LYS A 35 -42.30 44.17 -7.54
CA LYS A 35 -41.68 44.57 -8.80
C LYS A 35 -41.83 46.07 -9.07
N ASP A 36 -43.04 46.60 -8.87
CA ASP A 36 -43.32 48.03 -9.07
C ASP A 36 -42.58 48.90 -8.05
N LEU A 37 -42.56 48.48 -6.78
CA LEU A 37 -41.91 49.19 -5.68
C LEU A 37 -40.37 49.21 -5.86
N VAL A 38 -39.75 48.08 -6.19
CA VAL A 38 -38.31 47.99 -6.46
C VAL A 38 -37.94 48.71 -7.75
N GLY A 39 -38.77 48.60 -8.79
CA GLY A 39 -38.56 49.23 -10.09
C GLY A 39 -38.66 50.77 -10.07
N ARG A 40 -39.57 51.34 -9.27
CA ARG A 40 -39.65 52.81 -9.08
C ARG A 40 -38.44 53.32 -8.30
N LYS A 41 -38.01 52.60 -7.26
CA LYS A 41 -36.88 53.00 -6.40
C LYS A 41 -35.51 52.79 -7.07
N SER A 42 -35.39 51.88 -8.04
CA SER A 42 -34.15 51.70 -8.80
C SER A 42 -33.85 52.82 -9.80
N LEU A 43 -34.86 53.62 -10.17
CA LEU A 43 -34.70 54.81 -11.03
C LEU A 43 -34.32 56.08 -10.23
N GLY A 44 -34.34 56.01 -8.90
CA GLY A 44 -34.01 57.10 -7.97
C GLY A 44 -32.63 56.94 -7.31
N ASP A 45 -32.47 57.57 -6.13
CA ASP A 45 -31.20 57.55 -5.39
C ASP A 45 -30.86 56.16 -4.84
N GLN A 46 -29.58 55.75 -4.95
CA GLN A 46 -29.06 54.46 -4.47
C GLN A 46 -29.36 54.21 -2.98
N ARG A 47 -29.33 55.28 -2.15
CA ARG A 47 -29.62 55.21 -0.71
C ARG A 47 -31.09 54.92 -0.42
N ASP A 48 -32.00 55.42 -1.25
CA ASP A 48 -33.43 55.16 -1.11
C ASP A 48 -33.76 53.71 -1.47
N LEU A 49 -33.09 53.16 -2.49
CA LEU A 49 -33.21 51.75 -2.85
C LEU A 49 -32.66 50.84 -1.74
N GLU A 50 -31.53 51.20 -1.15
CA GLU A 50 -30.93 50.47 -0.02
C GLU A 50 -31.86 50.46 1.20
N ALA A 51 -32.35 51.63 1.62
CA ALA A 51 -33.30 51.75 2.73
C ALA A 51 -34.59 50.96 2.46
N CYS A 52 -35.08 50.99 1.22
CA CYS A 52 -36.23 50.21 0.79
C CYS A 52 -36.00 48.70 0.94
N LYS A 53 -34.85 48.18 0.48
CA LYS A 53 -34.49 46.76 0.64
C LYS A 53 -34.36 46.36 2.11
N GLN A 54 -33.79 47.22 2.95
CA GLN A 54 -33.72 47.01 4.40
C GLN A 54 -35.12 46.94 5.02
N CYS A 55 -36.04 47.82 4.62
CA CYS A 55 -37.44 47.77 5.06
C CYS A 55 -38.14 46.47 4.63
N LEU A 56 -37.91 45.98 3.41
CA LEU A 56 -38.48 44.71 2.96
C LEU A 56 -37.99 43.52 3.79
N TYR A 57 -36.73 43.54 4.23
CA TYR A 57 -36.19 42.53 5.14
C TYR A 57 -36.78 42.63 6.55
N SER A 58 -36.77 43.83 7.15
CA SER A 58 -37.19 44.04 8.54
C SER A 58 -38.68 43.78 8.77
N HIS A 59 -39.50 43.94 7.73
CA HIS A 59 -40.94 43.67 7.80
C HIS A 59 -41.33 42.25 7.37
N GLY A 60 -40.37 41.35 7.12
CA GLY A 60 -40.67 39.94 6.83
C GLY A 60 -41.03 39.64 5.37
N VAL A 61 -40.97 40.62 4.46
CA VAL A 61 -41.39 40.46 3.07
C VAL A 61 -40.42 39.55 2.31
N LEU A 62 -39.11 39.70 2.53
CA LEU A 62 -38.11 38.84 1.88
C LEU A 62 -38.18 37.38 2.39
N GLN A 63 -38.57 37.18 3.64
CA GLN A 63 -38.79 35.86 4.25
C GLN A 63 -40.01 35.16 3.64
N TYR A 64 -41.08 35.90 3.35
CA TYR A 64 -42.19 35.40 2.54
C TYR A 64 -41.71 35.02 1.14
N CYS A 65 -40.97 35.90 0.46
CA CYS A 65 -40.45 35.65 -0.88
C CYS A 65 -39.58 34.39 -0.93
N SER A 66 -38.66 34.21 0.03
CA SER A 66 -37.85 32.99 0.15
C SER A 66 -38.71 31.74 0.36
N SER A 67 -39.68 31.79 1.27
CA SER A 67 -40.57 30.66 1.56
C SER A 67 -41.46 30.30 0.36
N SER A 68 -41.86 31.31 -0.41
CA SER A 68 -42.77 31.16 -1.54
C SER A 68 -42.16 30.40 -2.71
N LEU A 69 -40.82 30.35 -2.83
CA LEU A 69 -40.14 29.53 -3.84
C LEU A 69 -40.40 28.02 -3.66
N ARG A 70 -40.86 27.61 -2.48
CA ARG A 70 -41.25 26.23 -2.17
C ARG A 70 -42.74 25.94 -2.42
N PHE A 71 -43.53 26.92 -2.81
CA PHE A 71 -44.95 26.75 -3.08
C PHE A 71 -45.23 25.81 -4.26
N SER A 72 -46.46 25.31 -4.31
CA SER A 72 -46.89 24.45 -5.40
C SER A 72 -47.18 25.27 -6.66
N PRO A 73 -46.49 25.04 -7.79
CA PRO A 73 -46.68 25.77 -9.03
C PRO A 73 -48.08 25.56 -9.61
N ALA A 74 -48.78 24.48 -9.24
CA ALA A 74 -50.14 24.19 -9.70
C ALA A 74 -51.17 25.19 -9.17
N LYS A 75 -50.88 25.85 -8.04
CA LYS A 75 -51.79 26.82 -7.40
C LYS A 75 -51.47 28.26 -7.74
N ILE A 76 -50.35 28.50 -8.42
CA ILE A 76 -49.88 29.84 -8.80
C ILE A 76 -50.20 30.05 -10.27
N GLN A 77 -50.99 31.08 -10.59
CA GLN A 77 -51.24 31.46 -11.97
C GLN A 77 -49.93 31.92 -12.62
N GLY A 78 -49.50 31.22 -13.67
CA GLY A 78 -48.19 31.41 -14.33
C GLY A 78 -47.07 30.48 -13.82
N GLY A 79 -47.36 29.63 -12.84
CA GLY A 79 -46.55 28.47 -12.44
C GLY A 79 -45.07 28.78 -12.20
N TYR A 80 -44.19 27.99 -12.81
CA TYR A 80 -42.74 28.11 -12.65
C TYR A 80 -42.17 29.44 -13.15
N ALA A 81 -42.73 30.03 -14.20
CA ALA A 81 -42.21 31.28 -14.76
C ALA A 81 -42.32 32.46 -13.78
N VAL A 82 -43.35 32.46 -12.94
CA VAL A 82 -43.59 33.49 -11.94
C VAL A 82 -42.75 33.24 -10.69
N LEU A 83 -42.57 31.97 -10.29
CA LEU A 83 -41.61 31.59 -9.24
C LEU A 83 -40.18 31.99 -9.59
N THR A 84 -39.76 31.83 -10.84
CA THR A 84 -38.44 32.29 -11.31
C THR A 84 -38.30 33.82 -11.28
N GLN A 85 -39.37 34.57 -11.57
CA GLN A 85 -39.36 36.03 -11.42
C GLN A 85 -39.23 36.46 -9.96
N MET A 86 -39.88 35.75 -9.04
CA MET A 86 -39.72 35.98 -7.61
C MET A 86 -38.28 35.66 -7.16
N ALA A 87 -37.69 34.57 -7.64
CA ALA A 87 -36.30 34.21 -7.37
C ALA A 87 -35.32 35.31 -7.82
N ASP A 88 -35.55 35.87 -9.01
CA ASP A 88 -34.76 36.97 -9.54
C ASP A 88 -34.88 38.23 -8.66
N LEU A 89 -36.11 38.69 -8.39
CA LEU A 89 -36.35 39.84 -7.53
C LEU A 89 -35.77 39.64 -6.12
N LEU A 90 -35.98 38.48 -5.50
CA LEU A 90 -35.42 38.14 -4.20
C LEU A 90 -33.89 38.26 -4.21
N SER A 91 -33.23 37.70 -5.23
CA SER A 91 -31.76 37.78 -5.36
C SER A 91 -31.28 39.23 -5.48
N THR A 92 -31.99 40.08 -6.22
CA THR A 92 -31.64 41.50 -6.37
C THR A 92 -31.86 42.32 -5.09
N CYS A 93 -32.90 41.98 -4.31
CA CYS A 93 -33.19 42.62 -3.02
C CYS A 93 -32.18 42.24 -1.93
N CYS A 94 -31.57 41.06 -2.02
CA CYS A 94 -30.58 40.56 -1.07
C CYS A 94 -29.14 41.10 -1.31
N VAL A 95 -28.92 41.87 -2.38
CA VAL A 95 -27.61 42.45 -2.73
C VAL A 95 -27.65 43.97 -2.63
N GLY A 96 -26.55 44.57 -2.15
CA GLY A 96 -26.40 46.03 -2.04
C GLY A 96 -27.13 46.64 -0.84
N LEU A 97 -27.24 45.88 0.25
CA LEU A 97 -27.67 46.37 1.57
C LEU A 97 -26.42 46.85 2.33
N GLY A 98 -26.40 48.08 2.84
CA GLY A 98 -25.36 48.52 3.76
C GLY A 98 -25.58 48.00 5.18
N ALA A 99 -24.76 48.46 6.13
CA ALA A 99 -24.78 47.95 7.50
C ALA A 99 -26.06 48.33 8.26
N PHE A 100 -26.75 47.33 8.82
CA PHE A 100 -27.91 47.50 9.71
C PHE A 100 -27.83 46.54 10.91
N ARG A 101 -28.68 46.74 11.92
CA ARG A 101 -28.59 46.06 13.24
C ARG A 101 -28.57 44.54 13.18
N ASP A 102 -29.28 43.93 12.22
CA ASP A 102 -29.42 42.48 12.09
C ASP A 102 -28.60 41.89 10.94
N MET A 103 -27.52 42.55 10.51
CA MET A 103 -26.71 42.14 9.36
C MET A 103 -26.07 40.75 9.53
N GLU A 104 -25.67 40.38 10.76
CA GLU A 104 -25.12 39.05 11.03
C GLU A 104 -26.16 37.94 10.84
N VAL A 105 -27.37 38.14 11.39
CA VAL A 105 -28.52 37.23 11.22
C VAL A 105 -28.92 37.15 9.74
N PHE A 106 -28.92 38.28 9.06
CA PHE A 106 -29.16 38.34 7.62
C PHE A 106 -28.12 37.50 6.85
N SER A 107 -26.83 37.68 7.15
CA SER A 107 -25.73 37.03 6.44
C SER A 107 -25.60 35.53 6.71
N HIS A 108 -25.81 35.09 7.95
CA HIS A 108 -25.54 33.72 8.40
C HIS A 108 -26.79 32.84 8.54
N GLU A 109 -27.99 33.39 8.65
CA GLU A 109 -29.22 32.60 8.75
C GLU A 109 -30.14 32.81 7.54
N PHE A 110 -30.44 34.06 7.20
CA PHE A 110 -31.40 34.36 6.14
C PHE A 110 -30.84 34.06 4.74
N LEU A 111 -29.66 34.58 4.39
CA LEU A 111 -29.07 34.35 3.06
C LEU A 111 -28.84 32.86 2.75
N PRO A 112 -28.32 32.02 3.67
CA PRO A 112 -28.26 30.57 3.44
C PRO A 112 -29.62 29.93 3.18
N SER A 113 -30.68 30.37 3.89
CA SER A 113 -32.06 29.90 3.67
C SER A 113 -32.61 30.31 2.29
N VAL A 114 -32.27 31.51 1.81
CA VAL A 114 -32.60 31.98 0.46
C VAL A 114 -31.92 31.12 -0.59
N VAL A 115 -30.61 30.88 -0.44
CA VAL A 115 -29.84 30.01 -1.35
C VAL A 115 -30.42 28.60 -1.39
N GLU A 116 -30.77 28.02 -0.24
CA GLU A 116 -31.40 26.70 -0.17
C GLU A 116 -32.76 26.66 -0.87
N SER A 117 -33.55 27.74 -0.76
CA SER A 117 -34.85 27.87 -1.43
C SER A 117 -34.71 28.02 -2.95
N LEU A 118 -33.67 28.73 -3.40
CA LEU A 118 -33.33 28.86 -4.82
C LEU A 118 -32.84 27.53 -5.42
N LEU A 119 -31.97 26.82 -4.71
CA LEU A 119 -31.47 25.51 -5.13
C LEU A 119 -32.59 24.46 -5.20
N TYR A 120 -33.51 24.47 -4.23
CA TYR A 120 -34.72 23.65 -4.28
C TYR A 120 -35.57 23.93 -5.53
N LEU A 121 -35.80 25.21 -5.86
CA LEU A 121 -36.53 25.57 -7.08
C LEU A 121 -35.77 25.12 -8.33
N ALA A 122 -34.44 25.26 -8.35
CA ALA A 122 -33.60 24.83 -9.46
C ALA A 122 -33.67 23.31 -9.67
N GLU A 123 -33.58 22.52 -8.59
CA GLU A 123 -33.70 21.05 -8.67
C GLU A 123 -35.08 20.64 -9.21
N ARG A 124 -36.15 21.32 -8.79
CA ARG A 124 -37.50 21.05 -9.33
C ARG A 124 -37.62 21.37 -10.81
N LEU A 125 -37.04 22.49 -11.25
CA LEU A 125 -37.02 22.88 -12.67
C LEU A 125 -36.23 21.87 -13.50
N MET A 126 -35.06 21.44 -13.01
CA MET A 126 -34.26 20.40 -13.63
C MET A 126 -35.05 19.09 -13.74
N ASN A 127 -35.59 18.58 -12.63
CA ASN A 127 -36.36 17.34 -12.60
C ASN A 127 -37.60 17.40 -13.51
N ARG A 128 -38.19 18.58 -13.71
CA ARG A 128 -39.30 18.77 -14.66
C ARG A 128 -38.81 18.80 -16.10
N ALA A 129 -37.69 19.46 -16.38
CA ALA A 129 -37.07 19.49 -17.70
C ALA A 129 -36.72 18.08 -18.21
N LEU A 130 -36.29 17.19 -17.31
CA LEU A 130 -35.94 15.80 -17.63
C LEU A 130 -37.17 14.89 -17.88
N ARG A 131 -38.33 15.23 -17.32
CA ARG A 131 -39.54 14.39 -17.38
C ARG A 131 -40.55 14.81 -18.45
N ASP A 132 -40.60 16.10 -18.78
CA ASP A 132 -41.66 16.68 -19.61
C ASP A 132 -41.23 16.96 -21.05
N LYS A 133 -42.22 17.05 -21.95
CA LYS A 133 -42.05 17.53 -23.35
C LYS A 133 -41.63 19.00 -23.46
N VAL A 134 -41.63 19.74 -22.35
CA VAL A 134 -41.37 21.19 -22.28
C VAL A 134 -39.95 21.46 -21.76
N HIS A 135 -38.99 20.68 -22.26
CA HIS A 135 -37.59 20.67 -21.83
C HIS A 135 -36.94 22.07 -21.95
N ASN A 136 -37.00 22.69 -23.13
CA ASN A 136 -36.32 23.96 -23.42
C ASN A 136 -36.77 25.13 -22.53
N GLU A 137 -38.06 25.23 -22.23
CA GLU A 137 -38.57 26.29 -21.36
C GLU A 137 -38.13 26.10 -19.92
N MET A 138 -38.18 24.86 -19.41
CA MET A 138 -37.75 24.54 -18.05
C MET A 138 -36.24 24.74 -17.87
N ILE A 139 -35.42 24.37 -18.85
CA ILE A 139 -33.98 24.68 -18.86
C ILE A 139 -33.73 26.18 -18.90
N ARG A 140 -34.53 26.96 -19.66
CA ARG A 140 -34.42 28.43 -19.67
C ARG A 140 -34.73 29.03 -18.30
N LEU A 141 -35.76 28.56 -17.63
CA LEU A 141 -36.11 28.99 -16.26
C LEU A 141 -35.05 28.56 -15.25
N PHE A 142 -34.52 27.34 -15.38
CA PHE A 142 -33.42 26.82 -14.56
C PHE A 142 -32.17 27.69 -14.67
N ARG A 143 -31.77 28.05 -15.91
CA ARG A 143 -30.65 28.97 -16.17
C ARG A 143 -30.86 30.32 -15.47
N LYS A 144 -32.06 30.90 -15.53
CA LYS A 144 -32.37 32.15 -14.82
C LYS A 144 -32.22 32.02 -13.31
N VAL A 145 -32.66 30.92 -12.71
CA VAL A 145 -32.47 30.69 -11.26
C VAL A 145 -30.97 30.60 -10.92
N PHE A 146 -30.18 29.92 -11.75
CA PHE A 146 -28.72 29.88 -11.57
C PHE A 146 -28.04 31.24 -11.77
N GLU A 147 -28.54 32.09 -12.66
CA GLU A 147 -28.10 33.49 -12.78
C GLU A 147 -28.40 34.28 -11.50
N SER A 148 -29.59 34.10 -10.91
CA SER A 148 -29.96 34.71 -9.62
C SER A 148 -29.09 34.22 -8.46
N ILE A 149 -28.78 32.91 -8.41
CA ILE A 149 -27.81 32.36 -7.43
C ILE A 149 -26.43 32.97 -7.67
N GLY A 150 -26.00 33.07 -8.92
CA GLY A 150 -24.69 33.62 -9.29
C GLY A 150 -24.57 35.10 -8.91
N TRP A 151 -25.66 35.85 -9.05
CA TRP A 151 -25.75 37.24 -8.58
C TRP A 151 -25.53 37.35 -7.07
N LEU A 152 -26.14 36.45 -6.27
CA LEU A 152 -25.94 36.40 -4.83
C LEU A 152 -24.49 36.02 -4.44
N LEU A 153 -23.93 34.98 -5.06
CA LEU A 153 -22.58 34.49 -4.72
C LEU A 153 -21.49 35.52 -5.03
N ARG A 154 -21.68 36.34 -6.08
CA ARG A 154 -20.76 37.43 -6.40
C ARG A 154 -20.73 38.51 -5.32
N ALA A 155 -21.86 38.77 -4.67
CA ALA A 155 -21.95 39.73 -3.58
C ALA A 155 -21.55 39.13 -2.22
N HIS A 156 -21.82 37.85 -2.01
CA HIS A 156 -21.70 37.15 -0.73
C HIS A 156 -20.94 35.83 -0.90
N ILE A 157 -19.60 35.91 -0.92
CA ILE A 157 -18.69 34.80 -1.28
C ILE A 157 -18.80 33.62 -0.29
N HIS A 158 -19.09 33.88 0.99
CA HIS A 158 -19.24 32.84 2.01
C HIS A 158 -20.33 31.82 1.69
N LEU A 159 -21.34 32.21 0.90
CA LEU A 159 -22.45 31.35 0.49
C LEU A 159 -22.03 30.23 -0.47
N ILE A 160 -20.84 30.30 -1.08
CA ILE A 160 -20.33 29.22 -1.96
C ILE A 160 -20.28 27.89 -1.20
N HIS A 161 -19.83 27.91 0.05
CA HIS A 161 -19.78 26.73 0.90
C HIS A 161 -21.17 26.15 1.19
N GLN A 162 -22.19 27.01 1.26
CA GLN A 162 -23.58 26.59 1.45
C GLN A 162 -24.11 25.89 0.20
N VAL A 163 -23.81 26.43 -0.99
CA VAL A 163 -24.20 25.80 -2.26
C VAL A 163 -23.58 24.41 -2.40
N LEU A 164 -22.28 24.28 -2.18
CA LEU A 164 -21.56 23.00 -2.30
C LEU A 164 -22.01 21.94 -1.27
N ARG A 165 -22.58 22.36 -0.13
CA ARG A 165 -23.10 21.43 0.90
C ARG A 165 -24.58 21.07 0.71
N SER A 166 -25.29 21.75 -0.19
CA SER A 166 -26.72 21.55 -0.37
C SER A 166 -26.99 20.25 -1.12
N LYS A 167 -27.92 19.43 -0.60
CA LYS A 167 -28.37 18.19 -1.25
C LYS A 167 -29.03 18.45 -2.60
N HIS A 168 -29.69 19.61 -2.74
CA HIS A 168 -30.32 20.04 -3.98
C HIS A 168 -29.26 20.31 -5.07
N TYR A 169 -28.14 20.93 -4.69
CA TYR A 169 -27.04 21.17 -5.61
C TYR A 169 -26.31 19.86 -5.98
N GLU A 170 -26.07 18.98 -5.01
CA GLU A 170 -25.50 17.65 -5.25
C GLU A 170 -26.33 16.86 -6.28
N SER A 171 -27.67 16.87 -6.17
CA SER A 171 -28.55 16.25 -7.17
C SER A 171 -28.38 16.85 -8.56
N ILE A 172 -28.16 18.17 -8.66
CA ILE A 172 -27.91 18.86 -9.93
C ILE A 172 -26.53 18.49 -10.50
N GLN A 173 -25.50 18.35 -9.66
CA GLN A 173 -24.15 17.96 -10.09
C GLN A 173 -24.13 16.54 -10.66
N ILE A 174 -24.86 15.61 -10.07
CA ILE A 174 -24.91 14.21 -10.52
C ILE A 174 -25.67 14.05 -11.86
N CYS A 175 -26.49 15.04 -12.25
CA CYS A 175 -27.26 14.98 -13.49
C CYS A 175 -26.38 14.97 -14.75
N GLU A 176 -26.48 13.92 -15.58
CA GLU A 176 -25.68 13.75 -16.80
C GLU A 176 -26.25 14.46 -18.04
N ASP A 177 -27.34 15.22 -17.90
CA ASP A 177 -27.93 15.98 -19.00
C ASP A 177 -27.00 17.11 -19.46
N ASP A 178 -26.80 17.21 -20.77
CA ASP A 178 -25.88 18.18 -21.39
C ASP A 178 -26.34 19.63 -21.15
N ASP A 179 -27.64 19.93 -21.25
CA ASP A 179 -28.15 21.30 -21.10
C ASP A 179 -28.03 21.79 -19.65
N VAL A 180 -28.29 20.89 -18.69
CA VAL A 180 -28.03 21.15 -17.26
C VAL A 180 -26.54 21.36 -17.01
N SER A 181 -25.68 20.50 -17.57
CA SER A 181 -24.22 20.58 -17.42
C SER A 181 -23.63 21.85 -18.04
N ILE A 182 -24.18 22.32 -19.18
CA ILE A 182 -23.82 23.62 -19.75
C ILE A 182 -24.12 24.73 -18.75
N VAL A 183 -25.30 24.73 -18.11
CA VAL A 183 -25.67 25.76 -17.13
C VAL A 183 -24.75 25.73 -15.91
N THR A 184 -24.44 24.56 -15.34
CA THR A 184 -23.60 24.47 -14.13
C THR A 184 -22.15 24.85 -14.38
N VAL A 185 -21.55 24.38 -15.48
CA VAL A 185 -20.14 24.70 -15.81
C VAL A 185 -20.00 26.18 -16.20
N THR A 186 -20.96 26.73 -16.94
CA THR A 186 -20.97 28.17 -17.27
C THR A 186 -21.24 29.06 -16.05
N PHE A 187 -22.05 28.60 -15.11
CA PHE A 187 -22.27 29.29 -13.83
C PHE A 187 -20.96 29.48 -13.06
N TRP A 188 -20.16 28.42 -12.87
CA TRP A 188 -18.86 28.56 -12.20
C TRP A 188 -17.87 29.40 -13.01
N ASN A 189 -17.84 29.24 -14.34
CA ASN A 189 -17.03 30.10 -15.21
C ASN A 189 -17.35 31.59 -14.96
N ASN A 190 -18.63 31.92 -14.90
CA ASN A 190 -19.13 33.28 -14.72
C ASN A 190 -18.86 33.84 -13.32
N ILE A 191 -18.76 33.01 -12.29
CA ILE A 191 -18.38 33.42 -10.93
C ILE A 191 -16.90 33.77 -10.91
N PHE A 192 -16.02 32.85 -11.34
CA PHE A 192 -14.57 33.07 -11.32
C PHE A 192 -14.13 34.20 -12.24
N ARG A 193 -14.80 34.37 -13.39
CA ARG A 193 -14.51 35.47 -14.31
C ARG A 193 -14.89 36.85 -13.74
N ALA A 194 -15.97 36.92 -12.95
CA ALA A 194 -16.45 38.20 -12.41
C ALA A 194 -15.62 38.68 -11.22
N ASN A 195 -15.13 37.76 -10.38
CA ASN A 195 -14.28 38.09 -9.25
C ASN A 195 -13.24 36.97 -9.04
N GLY A 196 -12.01 37.20 -9.52
CA GLY A 196 -10.92 36.25 -9.35
C GLY A 196 -10.54 36.00 -7.89
N ALA A 197 -10.77 36.96 -6.98
CA ALA A 197 -10.46 36.81 -5.56
C ALA A 197 -11.26 35.69 -4.87
N VAL A 198 -12.41 35.32 -5.45
CA VAL A 198 -13.25 34.20 -5.00
C VAL A 198 -12.46 32.88 -4.96
N VAL A 199 -11.50 32.69 -5.87
CA VAL A 199 -10.65 31.48 -5.92
C VAL A 199 -9.73 31.39 -4.70
N ALA A 200 -9.17 32.51 -4.23
CA ALA A 200 -8.36 32.56 -3.02
C ALA A 200 -9.19 32.41 -1.74
N GLU A 201 -10.35 33.06 -1.68
CA GLU A 201 -11.17 33.16 -0.46
C GLU A 201 -11.95 31.88 -0.13
N MET A 202 -12.32 31.07 -1.12
CA MET A 202 -13.11 29.85 -0.90
C MET A 202 -12.33 28.68 -0.27
N GLY A 203 -10.99 28.74 -0.30
CA GLY A 203 -10.12 27.69 0.20
C GLY A 203 -10.05 26.44 -0.70
N ASN A 204 -9.01 25.63 -0.47
CA ASN A 204 -8.65 24.54 -1.37
C ASN A 204 -9.73 23.44 -1.48
N ARG A 205 -10.51 23.18 -0.43
CA ARG A 205 -11.52 22.11 -0.42
C ARG A 205 -12.71 22.43 -1.35
N ALA A 206 -13.31 23.62 -1.17
CA ALA A 206 -14.40 24.06 -2.02
C ALA A 206 -13.96 24.14 -3.49
N LEU A 207 -12.74 24.63 -3.73
CA LEU A 207 -12.16 24.68 -5.07
C LEU A 207 -11.97 23.28 -5.67
N THR A 208 -11.50 22.29 -4.89
CA THR A 208 -11.39 20.91 -5.40
C THR A 208 -12.73 20.29 -5.72
N ASP A 209 -13.77 20.55 -4.93
CA ASP A 209 -15.11 19.99 -5.19
C ASP A 209 -15.67 20.54 -6.52
N ILE A 210 -15.46 21.83 -6.79
CA ILE A 210 -15.83 22.47 -8.07
C ILE A 210 -14.98 21.92 -9.24
N MET A 211 -13.67 21.77 -9.05
CA MET A 211 -12.79 21.24 -10.09
C MET A 211 -13.11 19.78 -10.42
N ASP A 212 -13.42 18.95 -9.43
CA ASP A 212 -13.80 17.55 -9.64
C ASP A 212 -15.05 17.45 -10.51
N ASP A 213 -16.08 18.26 -10.22
CA ASP A 213 -17.29 18.34 -11.03
C ASP A 213 -16.99 18.82 -12.46
N ILE A 214 -16.22 19.90 -12.64
CA ILE A 214 -15.85 20.41 -13.97
C ILE A 214 -15.06 19.36 -14.78
N VAL A 215 -14.06 18.72 -14.17
CA VAL A 215 -13.24 17.70 -14.83
C VAL A 215 -14.08 16.45 -15.15
N TYR A 216 -15.00 16.07 -14.26
CA TYR A 216 -15.94 14.99 -14.52
C TYR A 216 -16.88 15.30 -15.69
N LYS A 217 -17.50 16.48 -15.72
CA LYS A 217 -18.35 16.91 -16.86
C LYS A 217 -17.57 16.98 -18.17
N MET A 218 -16.30 17.40 -18.11
CA MET A 218 -15.40 17.43 -19.26
C MET A 218 -14.92 16.04 -19.71
N SER A 219 -14.89 15.02 -18.84
CA SER A 219 -14.50 13.66 -19.24
C SER A 219 -15.68 12.82 -19.71
N SER A 220 -16.88 13.09 -19.18
CA SER A 220 -18.10 12.33 -19.46
C SER A 220 -18.87 12.82 -20.70
N SER A 221 -18.85 14.12 -21.00
CA SER A 221 -19.57 14.68 -22.14
C SER A 221 -18.71 14.76 -23.40
N SER A 222 -19.37 14.64 -24.56
CA SER A 222 -18.75 14.88 -25.87
C SER A 222 -19.05 16.28 -26.43
N ASN A 223 -19.91 17.05 -25.77
CA ASN A 223 -20.45 18.32 -26.24
C ASN A 223 -19.40 19.45 -26.20
N PRO A 224 -19.11 20.11 -27.34
CA PRO A 224 -18.08 21.15 -27.42
C PRO A 224 -18.36 22.37 -26.54
N VAL A 225 -19.61 22.66 -26.20
CA VAL A 225 -19.97 23.78 -25.32
C VAL A 225 -19.52 23.52 -23.89
N ILE A 226 -19.72 22.29 -23.40
CA ILE A 226 -19.28 21.86 -22.07
C ILE A 226 -17.76 21.84 -22.00
N GLY A 227 -17.10 21.20 -22.96
CA GLY A 227 -15.64 21.18 -23.04
C GLY A 227 -15.04 22.57 -23.06
N ARG A 228 -15.55 23.47 -23.91
CA ARG A 228 -15.07 24.86 -23.97
C ARG A 228 -15.27 25.60 -22.65
N ALA A 229 -16.42 25.45 -22.00
CA ALA A 229 -16.70 26.10 -20.72
C ALA A 229 -15.79 25.56 -19.62
N ALA A 230 -15.62 24.23 -19.54
CA ALA A 230 -14.77 23.56 -18.57
C ALA A 230 -13.30 23.99 -18.70
N VAL A 231 -12.75 23.93 -19.93
CA VAL A 231 -11.37 24.35 -20.22
C VAL A 231 -11.17 25.82 -19.84
N LYS A 232 -12.08 26.72 -20.23
CA LYS A 232 -12.00 28.13 -19.81
C LYS A 232 -11.99 28.29 -18.29
N THR A 233 -12.82 27.53 -17.58
CA THR A 233 -12.90 27.61 -16.11
C THR A 233 -11.62 27.11 -15.47
N LEU A 234 -11.05 26.01 -15.94
CA LEU A 234 -9.77 25.48 -15.45
C LEU A 234 -8.61 26.45 -15.70
N VAL A 235 -8.54 27.07 -16.88
CA VAL A 235 -7.53 28.10 -17.18
C VAL A 235 -7.67 29.29 -16.22
N LEU A 236 -8.88 29.80 -15.97
CA LEU A 236 -9.11 30.88 -15.00
C LEU A 236 -8.63 30.53 -13.58
N ILE A 237 -8.80 29.27 -13.16
CA ILE A 237 -8.32 28.79 -11.84
C ILE A 237 -6.79 28.69 -11.83
N MET A 238 -6.18 28.22 -12.93
CA MET A 238 -4.72 28.10 -13.06
C MET A 238 -4.03 29.46 -13.10
N ASP A 239 -4.63 30.44 -13.77
CA ASP A 239 -4.12 31.81 -13.90
C ASP A 239 -4.15 32.58 -12.57
N HIS A 240 -4.99 32.16 -11.62
CA HIS A 240 -5.18 32.89 -10.37
C HIS A 240 -3.95 32.87 -9.45
N SER A 241 -3.33 31.71 -9.26
CA SER A 241 -2.18 31.58 -8.36
C SER A 241 -1.30 30.37 -8.67
N ARG A 242 -0.05 30.39 -8.19
CA ARG A 242 0.82 29.22 -8.33
C ARG A 242 0.31 28.02 -7.53
N SER A 243 -0.30 28.22 -6.36
CA SER A 243 -0.81 27.11 -5.53
C SER A 243 -1.98 26.38 -6.20
N THR A 244 -2.87 27.09 -6.90
CA THR A 244 -3.97 26.48 -7.68
C THR A 244 -3.45 25.71 -8.89
N HIS A 245 -2.43 26.24 -9.56
CA HIS A 245 -1.72 25.54 -10.62
C HIS A 245 -1.12 24.21 -10.11
N GLN A 246 -0.44 24.24 -8.96
CA GLN A 246 0.12 23.06 -8.30
C GLN A 246 -0.95 22.03 -7.89
N LEU A 247 -2.10 22.50 -7.42
CA LEU A 247 -3.22 21.67 -6.99
C LEU A 247 -3.80 20.83 -8.15
N ILE A 248 -3.99 21.46 -9.32
CA ILE A 248 -4.51 20.80 -10.53
C ILE A 248 -3.53 19.73 -11.02
N HIS A 249 -2.24 20.08 -11.11
CA HIS A 249 -1.17 19.14 -11.51
C HIS A 249 -1.10 17.90 -10.60
N ARG A 250 -1.21 18.08 -9.29
CA ARG A 250 -1.13 16.97 -8.34
C ARG A 250 -2.33 16.03 -8.43
N ARG A 251 -3.53 16.57 -8.68
CA ARG A 251 -4.79 15.82 -8.58
C ARG A 251 -5.19 15.15 -9.90
N TYR A 252 -4.98 15.81 -11.04
CA TYR A 252 -5.48 15.34 -12.34
C TYR A 252 -4.33 14.94 -13.26
N ARG A 253 -3.59 13.88 -12.89
CA ARG A 253 -2.57 13.28 -13.76
C ARG A 253 -3.25 12.72 -15.02
N GLY A 254 -2.76 13.13 -16.19
CA GLY A 254 -3.34 12.73 -17.49
C GLY A 254 -4.42 13.67 -18.03
N LEU A 255 -4.74 14.77 -17.34
CA LEU A 255 -5.70 15.78 -17.84
C LEU A 255 -5.26 16.38 -19.17
N ALA A 256 -3.95 16.59 -19.37
CA ALA A 256 -3.40 17.08 -20.62
C ALA A 256 -3.62 16.08 -21.78
N ASP A 257 -3.47 14.79 -21.52
CA ASP A 257 -3.64 13.75 -22.53
C ASP A 257 -5.12 13.58 -22.89
N LEU A 258 -6.01 13.64 -21.90
CA LEU A 258 -7.46 13.67 -22.11
C LEU A 258 -7.87 14.88 -22.93
N ALA A 259 -7.38 16.08 -22.57
CA ALA A 259 -7.65 17.32 -23.28
C ALA A 259 -7.22 17.23 -24.77
N VAL A 260 -6.05 16.66 -25.05
CA VAL A 260 -5.58 16.47 -26.43
C VAL A 260 -6.42 15.44 -27.19
N LYS A 261 -6.72 14.30 -26.56
CA LYS A 261 -7.38 13.17 -27.21
C LYS A 261 -8.85 13.45 -27.52
N ASP A 262 -9.58 14.00 -26.55
CA ASP A 262 -11.04 14.03 -26.59
C ASP A 262 -11.59 15.39 -27.05
N TRP A 263 -10.78 16.45 -27.02
CA TRP A 263 -11.23 17.83 -27.27
C TRP A 263 -10.56 18.55 -28.44
N ARG A 264 -9.47 18.03 -28.99
CA ARG A 264 -8.78 18.66 -30.12
C ARG A 264 -9.63 18.62 -31.40
N GLY A 265 -9.68 19.75 -32.11
CA GLY A 265 -10.46 19.91 -33.36
C GLY A 265 -11.94 20.21 -33.13
N LYS A 266 -12.38 20.46 -31.89
CA LYS A 266 -13.79 20.79 -31.56
C LYS A 266 -14.11 22.29 -31.56
N GLY A 267 -13.24 23.13 -32.12
CA GLY A 267 -13.54 24.55 -32.41
C GLY A 267 -13.19 25.55 -31.30
N PHE A 268 -12.38 25.16 -30.31
CA PHE A 268 -11.86 26.05 -29.26
C PHE A 268 -10.38 25.78 -28.94
N ASP A 269 -9.63 25.31 -29.94
CA ASP A 269 -8.25 24.84 -29.79
C ASP A 269 -7.31 25.88 -29.19
N SER A 270 -7.52 27.18 -29.44
CA SER A 270 -6.66 28.23 -28.85
C SER A 270 -6.68 28.27 -27.32
N ILE A 271 -7.84 28.00 -26.71
CA ILE A 271 -8.00 27.97 -25.24
C ILE A 271 -7.59 26.60 -24.71
N LEU A 272 -7.82 25.55 -25.50
CA LEU A 272 -7.37 24.20 -25.19
C LEU A 272 -5.83 24.14 -25.14
N ASP A 273 -5.15 24.76 -26.10
CA ASP A 273 -3.70 24.86 -26.15
C ASP A 273 -3.17 25.66 -24.95
N GLN A 274 -3.84 26.74 -24.53
CA GLN A 274 -3.50 27.44 -23.28
C GLN A 274 -3.58 26.52 -22.06
N LEU A 275 -4.64 25.71 -21.92
CA LEU A 275 -4.74 24.75 -20.83
C LEU A 275 -3.63 23.71 -20.91
N ILE A 276 -3.36 23.16 -22.10
CA ILE A 276 -2.31 22.17 -22.32
C ILE A 276 -0.94 22.76 -21.98
N ASP A 277 -0.66 24.00 -22.38
CA ASP A 277 0.57 24.70 -22.07
C ASP A 277 0.71 24.93 -20.57
N HIS A 278 -0.35 25.27 -19.85
CA HIS A 278 -0.31 25.34 -18.39
C HIS A 278 -0.10 23.95 -17.74
N LEU A 279 -0.69 22.90 -18.30
CA LEU A 279 -0.54 21.53 -17.79
C LEU A 279 0.80 20.87 -18.20
N ARG A 280 1.50 21.39 -19.20
CA ARG A 280 2.81 20.90 -19.66
C ARG A 280 3.97 21.82 -19.33
N SER A 281 3.69 23.08 -19.00
CA SER A 281 4.68 24.03 -18.52
C SER A 281 5.21 23.49 -17.21
N ASP A 282 6.43 22.95 -17.30
CA ASP A 282 7.22 22.48 -16.18
C ASP A 282 7.34 23.60 -15.13
N VAL A 283 6.43 23.65 -14.16
CA VAL A 283 6.80 24.19 -12.86
C VAL A 283 7.93 23.28 -12.38
N PRO A 284 9.15 23.79 -12.11
CA PRO A 284 10.27 22.97 -11.71
C PRO A 284 9.97 22.33 -10.35
N TRP A 285 9.28 21.21 -10.38
CA TRP A 285 9.08 20.37 -9.23
C TRP A 285 10.36 19.59 -9.04
N ARG A 286 11.16 20.07 -8.10
CA ARG A 286 11.85 19.19 -7.16
C ARG A 286 10.79 18.39 -6.40
N ASP A 287 10.13 17.45 -7.07
CA ASP A 287 9.44 16.37 -6.39
C ASP A 287 10.46 15.26 -6.19
N THR A 288 11.05 15.28 -5.00
CA THR A 288 11.55 14.09 -4.32
C THR A 288 10.48 13.00 -4.37
N LYS A 289 10.50 12.13 -5.40
CA LYS A 289 10.09 10.70 -5.36
C LYS A 289 10.04 9.97 -6.70
N GLU A 290 10.42 10.56 -7.83
CA GLU A 290 10.73 9.77 -9.04
C GLU A 290 12.20 9.98 -9.40
N PRO A 291 13.05 8.95 -9.36
CA PRO A 291 14.44 9.11 -9.79
C PRO A 291 14.42 9.44 -11.28
N SER A 292 14.84 10.66 -11.63
CA SER A 292 15.08 11.06 -13.02
C SER A 292 15.76 9.90 -13.77
N GLU A 293 15.34 9.67 -15.01
CA GLU A 293 15.92 8.63 -15.86
C GLU A 293 17.45 8.72 -15.94
N GLU A 294 18.02 9.90 -15.69
CA GLU A 294 19.47 10.11 -15.58
C GLU A 294 20.05 9.49 -14.32
N TYR A 295 19.37 9.57 -13.17
CA TYR A 295 19.77 8.87 -11.95
C TYR A 295 19.59 7.36 -12.09
N VAL A 296 18.53 6.89 -12.76
CA VAL A 296 18.35 5.47 -13.06
C VAL A 296 19.46 4.99 -14.00
N ARG A 297 19.76 5.73 -15.07
CA ARG A 297 20.88 5.43 -15.98
C ARG A 297 22.22 5.44 -15.26
N ALA A 298 22.50 6.45 -14.43
CA ALA A 298 23.72 6.53 -13.64
C ALA A 298 23.82 5.36 -12.64
N ALA A 299 22.73 5.02 -11.95
CA ALA A 299 22.68 3.87 -11.06
C ALA A 299 22.91 2.56 -11.82
N CYS A 300 22.32 2.38 -13.00
CA CYS A 300 22.55 1.22 -13.87
C CYS A 300 24.02 1.12 -14.28
N ILE A 301 24.67 2.22 -14.66
CA ILE A 301 26.10 2.26 -15.02
C ILE A 301 26.96 1.88 -13.81
N ILE A 302 26.71 2.48 -12.64
CA ILE A 302 27.45 2.20 -11.40
C ILE A 302 27.26 0.74 -10.98
N GLN A 303 26.02 0.24 -11.04
CA GLN A 303 25.71 -1.14 -10.71
C GLN A 303 26.32 -2.12 -11.70
N ALA A 304 26.31 -1.83 -13.00
CA ALA A 304 26.97 -2.64 -14.02
C ALA A 304 28.48 -2.69 -13.81
N ALA A 305 29.10 -1.53 -13.54
CA ALA A 305 30.52 -1.43 -13.23
C ALA A 305 30.88 -2.21 -11.95
N TRP A 306 30.06 -2.10 -10.90
CA TRP A 306 30.24 -2.83 -9.65
C TRP A 306 30.08 -4.34 -9.83
N ARG A 307 29.01 -4.79 -10.51
CA ARG A 307 28.79 -6.21 -10.84
C ARG A 307 29.95 -6.77 -11.65
N ALA A 308 30.43 -6.04 -12.66
CA ALA A 308 31.60 -6.43 -13.44
C ALA A 308 32.88 -6.50 -12.59
N HIS A 309 33.14 -5.52 -11.72
CA HIS A 309 34.27 -5.54 -10.78
C HIS A 309 34.20 -6.76 -9.85
N GLN A 310 33.01 -7.06 -9.30
CA GLN A 310 32.79 -8.19 -8.42
C GLN A 310 33.03 -9.53 -9.14
N THR A 311 32.55 -9.67 -10.37
CA THR A 311 32.79 -10.85 -11.22
C THR A 311 34.28 -11.00 -11.55
N ARG A 312 34.97 -9.93 -11.96
CA ARG A 312 36.43 -9.95 -12.23
C ARG A 312 37.22 -10.33 -10.98
N LYS A 313 36.82 -9.83 -9.80
CA LYS A 313 37.45 -10.18 -8.52
C LYS A 313 37.26 -11.66 -8.15
N ARG A 314 36.10 -12.25 -8.47
CA ARG A 314 35.85 -13.70 -8.32
C ARG A 314 36.68 -14.51 -9.31
N LEU A 315 36.67 -14.12 -10.59
CA LEU A 315 37.44 -14.79 -11.64
C LEU A 315 38.95 -14.75 -11.38
N ARG A 316 39.49 -13.64 -10.84
CA ARG A 316 40.89 -13.57 -10.41
C ARG A 316 41.26 -14.58 -9.32
N LYS A 317 40.31 -15.00 -8.48
CA LYS A 317 40.53 -16.00 -7.42
C LYS A 317 40.34 -17.44 -7.92
N LEU A 318 39.66 -17.64 -9.05
CA LEU A 318 39.33 -18.96 -9.59
C LEU A 318 40.59 -19.80 -9.90
N PRO A 319 41.64 -19.29 -10.57
CA PRO A 319 42.86 -20.07 -10.85
C PRO A 319 43.54 -20.59 -9.58
N ARG A 320 43.51 -19.83 -8.48
CA ARG A 320 44.06 -20.27 -7.19
C ARG A 320 43.24 -21.41 -6.59
N ALA A 321 41.91 -21.32 -6.67
CA ALA A 321 41.02 -22.39 -6.19
C ALA A 321 41.22 -23.67 -7.00
N VAL A 322 41.26 -23.57 -8.33
CA VAL A 322 41.53 -24.70 -9.24
C VAL A 322 42.93 -25.28 -8.99
N SER A 323 43.97 -24.46 -8.85
CA SER A 323 45.32 -24.93 -8.54
C SER A 323 45.39 -25.66 -7.20
N THR A 324 44.65 -25.19 -6.20
CA THR A 324 44.60 -25.81 -4.86
C THR A 324 43.89 -27.16 -4.93
N LEU A 325 42.79 -27.25 -5.68
CA LEU A 325 42.06 -28.50 -5.92
C LEU A 325 42.92 -29.51 -6.70
N GLN A 326 43.61 -29.07 -7.76
CA GLN A 326 44.50 -29.92 -8.54
C GLN A 326 45.67 -30.42 -7.69
N ARG A 327 46.28 -29.57 -6.84
CA ARG A 327 47.31 -30.01 -5.89
C ARG A 327 46.77 -31.01 -4.87
N SER A 328 45.61 -30.75 -4.27
CA SER A 328 45.04 -31.67 -3.28
C SER A 328 44.66 -33.02 -3.90
N PHE A 329 44.14 -33.01 -5.13
CA PHE A 329 43.85 -34.22 -5.89
C PHE A 329 45.12 -35.03 -6.20
N ARG A 330 46.17 -34.36 -6.71
CA ARG A 330 47.47 -35.01 -6.99
C ARG A 330 48.09 -35.58 -5.71
N GLU A 331 48.06 -34.82 -4.61
CA GLU A 331 48.56 -35.26 -3.30
C GLU A 331 47.75 -36.45 -2.77
N LYS A 332 46.42 -36.42 -2.88
CA LYS A 332 45.55 -37.54 -2.47
C LYS A 332 45.88 -38.80 -3.28
N ARG A 333 46.05 -38.66 -4.59
CA ARG A 333 46.40 -39.77 -5.48
C ARG A 333 47.77 -40.35 -5.13
N ARG A 334 48.78 -39.50 -4.88
CA ARG A 334 50.11 -39.92 -4.43
C ARG A 334 50.05 -40.67 -3.09
N ARG A 335 49.32 -40.14 -2.11
CA ARG A 335 49.15 -40.81 -0.80
C ARG A 335 48.46 -42.16 -0.91
N GLN A 336 47.47 -42.29 -1.79
CA GLN A 336 46.82 -43.58 -2.04
C GLN A 336 47.81 -44.57 -2.63
N GLN A 337 48.61 -44.17 -3.62
CA GLN A 337 49.67 -45.01 -4.20
C GLN A 337 50.72 -45.42 -3.16
N GLU A 338 51.28 -44.46 -2.43
CA GLU A 338 52.23 -44.74 -1.34
C GLU A 338 51.64 -45.66 -0.28
N HIS A 339 50.36 -45.51 0.06
CA HIS A 339 49.70 -46.39 1.03
C HIS A 339 49.58 -47.82 0.49
N THR A 340 49.17 -47.98 -0.77
CA THR A 340 49.09 -49.31 -1.41
C THR A 340 50.46 -49.97 -1.54
N GLU A 341 51.51 -49.21 -1.88
CA GLU A 341 52.88 -49.71 -1.95
C GLU A 341 53.41 -50.11 -0.57
N ARG A 342 53.16 -49.29 0.46
CA ARG A 342 53.51 -49.64 1.85
C ARG A 342 52.78 -50.88 2.33
N GLN A 343 51.50 -51.03 2.01
CA GLN A 343 50.74 -52.24 2.35
C GLN A 343 51.35 -53.48 1.70
N ARG A 344 51.64 -53.43 0.39
CA ARG A 344 52.31 -54.53 -0.32
C ARG A 344 53.67 -54.86 0.27
N ALA A 345 54.50 -53.85 0.51
CA ALA A 345 55.81 -54.03 1.12
C ALA A 345 55.72 -54.61 2.55
N GLU A 346 54.72 -54.20 3.34
CA GLU A 346 54.45 -54.78 4.65
C GLU A 346 54.01 -56.25 4.55
N GLU A 347 53.14 -56.59 3.61
CA GLU A 347 52.69 -57.97 3.37
C GLU A 347 53.85 -58.87 2.92
N GLU A 348 54.66 -58.40 1.98
CA GLU A 348 55.88 -59.10 1.54
C GLU A 348 56.87 -59.29 2.69
N LEU A 349 57.11 -58.25 3.50
CA LEU A 349 57.98 -58.35 4.65
C LEU A 349 57.43 -59.32 5.70
N ARG A 350 56.13 -59.30 5.98
CA ARG A 350 55.47 -60.26 6.89
C ARG A 350 55.66 -61.69 6.39
N HIS A 351 55.47 -61.92 5.10
CA HIS A 351 55.69 -63.22 4.48
C HIS A 351 57.15 -63.67 4.60
N GLN A 352 58.11 -62.79 4.27
CA GLN A 352 59.54 -63.08 4.39
C GLN A 352 59.95 -63.37 5.84
N VAL A 353 59.45 -62.59 6.81
CA VAL A 353 59.72 -62.82 8.24
C VAL A 353 59.13 -64.15 8.69
N CYS A 354 57.93 -64.52 8.24
CA CYS A 354 57.32 -65.82 8.52
C CYS A 354 58.19 -66.96 7.98
N LEU A 355 58.61 -66.88 6.72
CA LEU A 355 59.49 -67.88 6.09
C LEU A 355 60.84 -67.98 6.81
N ARG A 356 61.46 -66.84 7.16
CA ARG A 356 62.72 -66.81 7.92
C ARG A 356 62.56 -67.47 9.29
N ARG A 357 61.46 -67.18 10.00
CA ARG A 357 61.15 -67.82 11.29
C ARG A 357 60.94 -69.33 11.13
N GLN A 358 60.20 -69.78 10.12
CA GLN A 358 59.98 -71.20 9.86
C GLN A 358 61.29 -71.93 9.53
N ARG A 359 62.13 -71.35 8.67
CA ARG A 359 63.45 -71.90 8.33
C ARG A 359 64.36 -71.97 9.55
N ALA A 360 64.44 -70.89 10.34
CA ALA A 360 65.23 -70.85 11.56
C ALA A 360 64.73 -71.87 12.59
N MET A 361 63.40 -72.01 12.74
CA MET A 361 62.80 -73.02 13.62
C MET A 361 63.14 -74.43 13.17
N ARG A 362 63.07 -74.71 11.86
CA ARG A 362 63.45 -76.01 11.29
C ARG A 362 64.93 -76.30 11.53
N GLN A 363 65.81 -75.35 11.22
CA GLN A 363 67.26 -75.50 11.43
C GLN A 363 67.59 -75.72 12.91
N PHE A 364 66.95 -74.95 13.81
CA PHE A 364 67.12 -75.11 15.25
C PHE A 364 66.68 -76.51 15.70
N ARG A 365 65.49 -76.98 15.28
CA ARG A 365 65.01 -78.33 15.60
C ARG A 365 65.91 -79.43 15.04
N GLN A 366 66.40 -79.28 13.81
CA GLN A 366 67.35 -80.22 13.21
C GLN A 366 68.67 -80.27 13.99
N HIS A 367 69.20 -79.11 14.37
CA HIS A 367 70.42 -79.04 15.17
C HIS A 367 70.21 -79.65 16.57
N GLN A 368 69.07 -79.40 17.22
CA GLN A 368 68.72 -80.02 18.49
C GLN A 368 68.63 -81.54 18.37
N LEU A 369 67.93 -82.07 17.35
CA LEU A 369 67.85 -83.51 17.11
C LEU A 369 69.23 -84.13 16.91
N HIS A 370 70.08 -83.51 16.08
CA HIS A 370 71.43 -83.98 15.85
C HIS A 370 72.29 -84.00 17.12
N LEU A 371 72.19 -82.96 17.96
CA LEU A 371 72.88 -82.94 19.25
C LEU A 371 72.36 -84.04 20.18
N MET A 372 71.05 -84.30 20.19
CA MET A 372 70.46 -85.39 20.98
C MET A 372 70.90 -86.77 20.49
N GLU A 373 71.07 -86.97 19.18
CA GLU A 373 71.60 -88.21 18.58
C GLU A 373 73.05 -88.50 18.99
N LEU A 374 73.88 -87.46 19.19
CA LEU A 374 75.29 -87.59 19.57
C LEU A 374 75.52 -87.76 21.08
N LEU A 375 74.55 -87.38 21.92
CA LEU A 375 74.70 -87.38 23.37
C LEU A 375 74.44 -88.77 23.99
N PRO A 376 75.26 -89.22 24.97
CA PRO A 376 74.96 -90.43 25.73
C PRO A 376 73.63 -90.33 26.48
N ALA A 377 72.84 -91.41 26.49
CA ALA A 377 71.49 -91.42 27.06
C ALA A 377 71.41 -90.91 28.50
N ALA A 378 72.41 -91.19 29.33
CA ALA A 378 72.49 -90.75 30.73
C ALA A 378 72.65 -89.22 30.92
N GLN A 379 73.05 -88.48 29.89
CA GLN A 379 73.29 -87.03 29.96
C GLN A 379 72.16 -86.19 29.34
N VAL A 380 71.21 -86.83 28.64
CA VAL A 380 70.12 -86.16 27.92
C VAL A 380 69.21 -85.39 28.87
N GLU A 381 68.85 -85.97 30.02
CA GLU A 381 67.95 -85.33 31.01
C GLU A 381 68.56 -84.06 31.61
N LYS A 382 69.86 -84.10 31.95
CA LYS A 382 70.59 -82.92 32.45
C LYS A 382 70.62 -81.79 31.40
N TYR A 383 70.88 -82.13 30.14
CA TYR A 383 70.89 -81.16 29.04
C TYR A 383 69.50 -80.53 28.80
N LEU A 384 68.42 -81.33 28.83
CA LEU A 384 67.05 -80.82 28.71
C LEU A 384 66.70 -79.87 29.86
N GLY A 385 67.06 -80.21 31.11
CA GLY A 385 66.87 -79.32 32.26
C GLY A 385 67.62 -77.98 32.14
N GLU A 386 68.83 -77.97 31.58
CA GLU A 386 69.55 -76.73 31.29
C GLU A 386 68.86 -75.87 30.21
N LEU A 387 68.30 -76.50 29.17
CA LEU A 387 67.52 -75.80 28.14
C LEU A 387 66.22 -75.21 28.70
N GLU A 388 65.51 -75.95 29.56
CA GLU A 388 64.32 -75.46 30.25
C GLU A 388 64.64 -74.24 31.13
N ASN A 389 65.74 -74.30 31.89
CA ASN A 389 66.19 -73.17 32.70
C ASN A 389 66.56 -71.95 31.84
N LYS A 390 67.28 -72.16 30.73
CA LYS A 390 67.61 -71.08 29.78
C LYS A 390 66.35 -70.51 29.12
N ALA A 391 65.38 -71.34 28.76
CA ALA A 391 64.10 -70.93 28.20
C ALA A 391 63.28 -70.13 29.22
N ALA A 392 63.20 -70.58 30.48
CA ALA A 392 62.53 -69.89 31.57
C ALA A 392 63.13 -68.50 31.81
N MET A 393 64.46 -68.38 31.83
CA MET A 393 65.14 -67.07 31.94
C MET A 393 64.82 -66.14 30.76
N LEU A 394 64.79 -66.65 29.52
CA LEU A 394 64.42 -65.86 28.35
C LEU A 394 62.96 -65.39 28.40
N ILE A 395 62.03 -66.28 28.76
CA ILE A 395 60.60 -65.95 28.91
C ILE A 395 60.43 -64.87 29.98
N GLN A 396 61.05 -65.03 31.14
CA GLN A 396 61.00 -64.05 32.24
C GLN A 396 61.59 -62.71 31.81
N ARG A 397 62.72 -62.69 31.09
CA ARG A 397 63.34 -61.47 30.56
C ARG A 397 62.42 -60.76 29.56
N VAL A 398 61.84 -61.50 28.62
CA VAL A 398 60.91 -60.95 27.62
C VAL A 398 59.63 -60.43 28.29
N TRP A 399 59.11 -61.14 29.29
CA TRP A 399 57.93 -60.74 30.06
C TRP A 399 58.16 -59.46 30.86
N ARG A 400 59.29 -59.34 31.57
CA ARG A 400 59.68 -58.09 32.26
C ARG A 400 59.72 -56.93 31.27
N GLY A 401 60.31 -57.14 30.09
CA GLY A 401 60.32 -56.14 29.02
C GLY A 401 58.94 -55.81 28.46
N HIS A 402 58.04 -56.80 28.30
CA HIS A 402 56.67 -56.58 27.85
C HIS A 402 55.87 -55.76 28.86
N ARG A 403 56.00 -56.08 30.15
CA ARG A 403 55.37 -55.34 31.25
C ARG A 403 55.78 -53.87 31.25
N GLU A 404 57.07 -53.56 31.13
CA GLU A 404 57.54 -52.18 31.06
C GLU A 404 57.03 -51.44 29.81
N ARG A 405 57.00 -52.09 28.65
CA ARG A 405 56.43 -51.49 27.43
C ARG A 405 54.94 -51.22 27.57
N ARG A 406 54.18 -52.10 28.23
CA ARG A 406 52.76 -51.91 28.51
C ARG A 406 52.54 -50.74 29.46
N ASN A 407 53.31 -50.67 30.55
CA ASN A 407 53.29 -49.53 31.46
C ASN A 407 53.60 -48.22 30.73
N PHE A 408 54.66 -48.19 29.91
CA PHE A 408 55.02 -47.01 29.14
C PHE A 408 53.93 -46.58 28.15
N GLN A 409 53.26 -47.54 27.48
CA GLN A 409 52.15 -47.24 26.60
C GLN A 409 50.96 -46.64 27.36
N GLN A 410 50.63 -47.14 28.55
CA GLN A 410 49.60 -46.56 29.41
C GLN A 410 49.96 -45.13 29.81
N HIS A 411 51.19 -44.89 30.28
CA HIS A 411 51.67 -43.53 30.60
C HIS A 411 51.59 -42.59 29.39
N ARG A 412 52.00 -43.07 28.21
CA ARG A 412 51.93 -42.31 26.96
C ARG A 412 50.48 -41.99 26.56
N TYR A 413 49.53 -42.90 26.81
CA TYR A 413 48.12 -42.65 26.56
C TYR A 413 47.55 -41.58 27.49
N ILE A 414 47.84 -41.68 28.79
CA ILE A 414 47.45 -40.66 29.80
C ILE A 414 48.01 -39.28 29.40
N LEU A 415 49.27 -39.23 28.98
CA LEU A 415 49.92 -37.97 28.59
C LEU A 415 49.29 -37.36 27.33
N ARG A 416 48.82 -38.20 26.38
CA ARG A 416 48.04 -37.76 25.21
C ARG A 416 46.68 -37.21 25.62
N GLN A 417 45.96 -37.90 26.51
CA GLN A 417 44.67 -37.42 27.02
C GLN A 417 44.82 -36.08 27.73
N HIS A 418 45.82 -35.93 28.60
CA HIS A 418 46.11 -34.68 29.28
C HIS A 418 46.43 -33.56 28.29
N ARG A 419 47.27 -33.83 27.28
CA ARG A 419 47.59 -32.84 26.23
C ARG A 419 46.35 -32.44 25.43
N ALA A 420 45.47 -33.37 25.11
CA ALA A 420 44.20 -33.09 24.45
C ALA A 420 43.28 -32.22 25.32
N ALA A 421 43.17 -32.55 26.61
CA ALA A 421 42.41 -31.76 27.58
C ALA A 421 42.92 -30.31 27.67
N VAL A 422 44.25 -30.11 27.73
CA VAL A 422 44.85 -28.75 27.74
C VAL A 422 44.54 -27.98 26.46
N ILE A 423 44.55 -28.62 25.29
CA ILE A 423 44.19 -27.98 24.02
C ILE A 423 42.73 -27.53 24.04
N LEU A 424 41.81 -28.39 24.48
CA LEU A 424 40.38 -28.07 24.62
C LEU A 424 40.15 -26.94 25.62
N GLN A 425 40.77 -27.01 26.79
CA GLN A 425 40.71 -25.95 27.81
C GLN A 425 41.19 -24.60 27.24
N ARG A 426 42.33 -24.57 26.53
CA ARG A 426 42.83 -23.35 25.87
C ARG A 426 41.88 -22.82 24.80
N ALA A 427 41.25 -23.70 24.02
CA ALA A 427 40.27 -23.32 23.01
C ALA A 427 39.01 -22.71 23.65
N ILE A 428 38.49 -23.32 24.72
CA ILE A 428 37.34 -22.81 25.48
C ILE A 428 37.66 -21.47 26.14
N LEU A 429 38.82 -21.34 26.79
CA LEU A 429 39.25 -20.06 27.38
C LEU A 429 39.37 -18.96 26.31
N SER A 430 39.90 -19.29 25.13
CA SER A 430 39.98 -18.35 24.00
C SER A 430 38.60 -17.96 23.49
N PHE A 431 37.67 -18.92 23.38
CA PHE A 431 36.28 -18.68 23.01
C PHE A 431 35.55 -17.79 24.03
N LEU A 432 35.69 -18.09 25.33
CA LEU A 432 35.12 -17.28 26.41
C LEU A 432 35.72 -15.87 26.43
N LYS A 433 37.03 -15.72 26.17
CA LYS A 433 37.68 -14.41 26.03
C LYS A 433 37.12 -13.62 24.84
N ARG A 434 36.91 -14.27 23.68
CA ARG A 434 36.24 -13.65 22.52
C ARG A 434 34.80 -13.26 22.83
N ARG A 435 34.04 -14.12 23.51
CA ARG A 435 32.65 -13.86 23.91
C ARG A 435 32.55 -12.72 24.93
N LYS A 436 33.49 -12.63 25.88
CA LYS A 436 33.60 -11.52 26.83
C LYS A 436 33.98 -10.22 26.11
N ALA A 437 34.91 -10.28 25.15
CA ALA A 437 35.22 -9.12 24.30
C ALA A 437 34.01 -8.66 23.49
N GLN A 438 33.24 -9.58 22.89
CA GLN A 438 31.97 -9.28 22.21
C GLN A 438 30.91 -8.69 23.14
N ARG A 439 30.75 -9.21 24.37
CA ARG A 439 29.91 -8.58 25.40
C ARG A 439 30.43 -7.21 25.80
N ASN A 440 31.73 -6.96 25.82
CA ASN A 440 32.31 -5.64 26.07
C ASN A 440 32.16 -4.68 24.86
N PHE A 441 31.91 -5.17 23.65
CA PHE A 441 31.42 -4.32 22.55
C PHE A 441 29.94 -3.96 22.72
N LEU A 442 29.19 -4.77 23.49
CA LEU A 442 27.81 -4.54 23.92
C LEU A 442 27.71 -4.07 25.38
N THR A 443 28.80 -3.56 25.98
CA THR A 443 28.64 -2.65 27.12
C THR A 443 27.80 -1.48 26.62
N PRO A 444 26.88 -0.90 27.41
CA PRO A 444 26.10 0.26 26.97
C PRO A 444 27.10 1.23 26.40
N LEU A 445 26.92 1.56 25.11
CA LEU A 445 27.72 2.49 24.35
C LEU A 445 28.24 3.52 25.35
N LYS A 446 29.55 3.55 25.66
CA LYS A 446 30.08 4.65 26.45
C LYS A 446 29.60 5.87 25.70
N GLY A 447 28.66 6.60 26.29
CA GLY A 447 27.99 7.69 25.62
C GLY A 447 29.05 8.62 25.04
N PRO A 448 28.74 9.38 23.98
CA PRO A 448 29.67 10.40 23.49
C PRO A 448 30.24 11.15 24.70
N LYS A 449 31.57 11.26 24.78
CA LYS A 449 32.26 11.86 25.93
C LYS A 449 31.59 13.22 26.21
N GLY A 450 30.97 13.36 27.39
CA GLY A 450 30.22 14.56 27.78
C GLY A 450 28.73 14.33 28.09
N LEU A 451 28.14 13.18 27.74
CA LEU A 451 26.80 12.80 28.22
C LEU A 451 26.88 11.99 29.52
N THR A 452 27.25 12.66 30.61
CA THR A 452 27.03 12.15 31.97
C THR A 452 25.53 12.13 32.25
N ASP A 453 25.04 11.25 33.16
CA ASP A 453 23.60 11.21 33.48
C ASP A 453 23.06 12.57 33.95
N SER A 454 23.88 13.37 34.64
CA SER A 454 23.56 14.77 34.99
C SER A 454 23.39 15.69 33.78
N ARG A 455 24.28 15.59 32.79
CA ARG A 455 24.16 16.38 31.55
C ARG A 455 22.97 15.93 30.71
N ARG A 456 22.59 14.65 30.80
CA ARG A 456 21.40 14.11 30.14
C ARG A 456 20.11 14.65 30.78
N THR A 457 20.06 14.77 32.10
CA THR A 457 18.92 15.41 32.79
C THR A 457 18.85 16.90 32.50
N GLU A 458 19.99 17.60 32.49
CA GLU A 458 20.05 19.02 32.07
C GLU A 458 19.55 19.23 30.65
N LEU A 459 20.01 18.42 29.68
CA LEU A 459 19.56 18.52 28.29
C LEU A 459 18.07 18.18 28.14
N ARG A 460 17.57 17.19 28.90
CA ARG A 460 16.13 16.89 28.94
C ARG A 460 15.33 18.05 29.50
N GLN A 461 15.85 18.70 30.53
CA GLN A 461 15.22 19.88 31.12
C GLN A 461 15.20 21.04 30.13
N HIS A 462 16.31 21.29 29.43
CA HIS A 462 16.41 22.31 28.39
C HIS A 462 15.44 22.06 27.21
N ILE A 463 15.27 20.79 26.82
CA ILE A 463 14.31 20.38 25.80
C ILE A 463 12.88 20.59 26.31
N GLN A 464 12.60 20.24 27.56
CA GLN A 464 11.28 20.39 28.16
C GLN A 464 10.89 21.87 28.31
N GLU A 465 11.83 22.72 28.74
CA GLU A 465 11.68 24.18 28.82
C GLU A 465 11.44 24.78 27.43
N HIS A 466 12.17 24.32 26.41
CA HIS A 466 11.94 24.75 25.03
C HIS A 466 10.57 24.30 24.50
N ILE A 467 10.13 23.08 24.81
CA ILE A 467 8.81 22.58 24.41
C ILE A 467 7.70 23.35 25.13
N SER A 468 7.88 23.71 26.41
CA SER A 468 6.90 24.52 27.15
C SER A 468 6.80 25.94 26.61
N LEU A 469 7.91 26.51 26.13
CA LEU A 469 7.94 27.84 25.53
C LEU A 469 7.38 27.86 24.10
N TYR A 470 7.43 26.73 23.38
CA TYR A 470 6.94 26.59 22.01
C TYR A 470 6.03 25.35 21.84
N PRO A 471 4.79 25.39 22.35
CA PRO A 471 3.84 24.30 22.18
C PRO A 471 3.46 24.12 20.71
N SER A 472 3.56 22.89 20.19
CA SER A 472 3.14 22.58 18.82
C SER A 472 1.62 22.66 18.68
N SER A 473 1.12 23.44 17.72
CA SER A 473 -0.32 23.60 17.47
C SER A 473 -1.00 22.36 16.88
N VAL A 474 -0.24 21.38 16.39
CA VAL A 474 -0.73 20.25 15.59
C VAL A 474 -0.98 18.98 16.43
N THR A 475 -0.34 18.86 17.59
CA THR A 475 -0.44 17.65 18.42
C THR A 475 -0.37 18.00 19.90
N SER A 476 -1.35 17.53 20.68
CA SER A 476 -1.32 17.58 22.15
C SER A 476 -0.14 16.76 22.69
N ALA A 477 0.45 17.20 23.80
CA ALA A 477 1.56 16.51 24.47
C ALA A 477 1.21 15.05 24.80
N GLU A 478 -0.02 14.80 25.26
CA GLU A 478 -0.54 13.46 25.57
C GLU A 478 -0.61 12.58 24.31
N GLY A 479 -1.13 13.14 23.20
CA GLY A 479 -1.19 12.43 21.92
C GLY A 479 0.18 12.06 21.37
N SER A 480 1.22 12.86 21.63
CA SER A 480 2.59 12.53 21.24
C SER A 480 3.16 11.35 22.03
N VAL A 481 2.82 11.24 23.32
CA VAL A 481 3.24 10.14 24.20
C VAL A 481 2.53 8.85 23.80
N GLU A 482 1.23 8.91 23.55
CA GLU A 482 0.46 7.76 23.07
C GLU A 482 0.98 7.24 21.72
N LEU A 483 1.26 8.16 20.78
CA LEU A 483 1.85 7.80 19.49
C LEU A 483 3.22 7.14 19.67
N HIS A 484 4.06 7.65 20.56
CA HIS A 484 5.36 7.04 20.86
C HIS A 484 5.20 5.63 21.42
N GLN A 485 4.31 5.44 22.40
CA GLN A 485 4.04 4.13 22.99
C GLN A 485 3.50 3.14 21.96
N ARG A 486 2.57 3.58 21.10
CA ARG A 486 2.03 2.78 20.00
C ARG A 486 3.09 2.41 18.96
N ALA A 487 3.99 3.33 18.62
CA ALA A 487 5.10 3.04 17.71
C ALA A 487 6.07 2.01 18.31
N GLN A 488 6.37 2.11 19.61
CA GLN A 488 7.22 1.15 20.30
C GLN A 488 6.57 -0.23 20.40
N SER A 489 5.27 -0.31 20.66
CA SER A 489 4.56 -1.60 20.72
C SER A 489 4.51 -2.29 19.36
N LEU A 490 4.23 -1.55 18.29
CA LEU A 490 4.27 -2.06 16.92
C LEU A 490 5.68 -2.54 16.51
N LEU A 491 6.72 -1.79 16.88
CA LEU A 491 8.09 -2.21 16.62
C LEU A 491 8.43 -3.51 17.37
N HIS A 492 8.01 -3.63 18.63
CA HIS A 492 8.22 -4.82 19.42
C HIS A 492 7.52 -6.04 18.81
N GLN A 493 6.25 -5.89 18.42
CA GLN A 493 5.49 -6.93 17.71
C GLN A 493 6.18 -7.34 16.42
N HIS A 494 6.64 -6.38 15.61
CA HIS A 494 7.37 -6.67 14.38
C HIS A 494 8.68 -7.43 14.66
N LEU A 495 9.45 -7.04 15.67
CA LEU A 495 10.70 -7.72 16.01
C LEU A 495 10.50 -9.17 16.47
N ILE A 496 9.40 -9.45 17.20
CA ILE A 496 9.02 -10.81 17.61
C ILE A 496 8.60 -11.63 16.37
N ASN A 497 7.74 -11.06 15.52
CA ASN A 497 7.12 -11.78 14.42
C ASN A 497 8.02 -11.92 13.18
N ARG A 498 9.08 -11.11 13.07
CA ARG A 498 9.98 -11.04 11.91
C ARG A 498 10.47 -12.40 11.40
N ALA A 499 10.77 -13.34 12.29
CA ALA A 499 11.24 -14.66 11.89
C ALA A 499 10.12 -15.51 11.26
N SER A 500 8.90 -15.43 11.83
CA SER A 500 7.71 -16.08 11.31
C SER A 500 7.27 -15.46 9.98
N ASP A 501 7.22 -14.13 9.91
CA ASP A 501 6.82 -13.40 8.70
C ASP A 501 7.75 -13.74 7.53
N ARG A 502 9.07 -13.80 7.77
CA ARG A 502 10.05 -14.23 6.76
C ARG A 502 9.87 -15.68 6.33
N ALA A 503 9.51 -16.58 7.24
CA ALA A 503 9.25 -17.97 6.90
C ALA A 503 7.99 -18.08 6.03
N GLN A 504 6.95 -17.32 6.34
CA GLN A 504 5.74 -17.22 5.51
C GLN A 504 6.04 -16.63 4.13
N GLU A 505 6.79 -15.53 4.06
CA GLU A 505 7.23 -14.93 2.78
C GLU A 505 8.05 -15.90 1.93
N GLN A 506 8.95 -16.67 2.54
CA GLN A 506 9.71 -17.70 1.83
C GLN A 506 8.82 -18.83 1.34
N HIS A 507 7.83 -19.24 2.14
CA HIS A 507 6.88 -20.27 1.75
C HIS A 507 5.98 -19.81 0.58
N THR A 508 5.46 -18.58 0.63
CA THR A 508 4.66 -18.02 -0.46
C THR A 508 5.48 -17.84 -1.73
N GLN A 509 6.73 -17.39 -1.63
CA GLN A 509 7.63 -17.30 -2.78
C GLN A 509 7.94 -18.68 -3.39
N ALA A 510 8.15 -19.71 -2.57
CA ALA A 510 8.37 -21.07 -3.04
C ALA A 510 7.12 -21.62 -3.75
N LEU A 511 5.93 -21.35 -3.22
CA LEU A 511 4.66 -21.78 -3.81
C LEU A 511 4.38 -21.05 -5.13
N LEU A 512 4.65 -19.75 -5.22
CA LEU A 512 4.56 -19.00 -6.47
C LEU A 512 5.54 -19.52 -7.53
N ALA A 513 6.78 -19.85 -7.13
CA ALA A 513 7.76 -20.45 -8.03
C ALA A 513 7.27 -21.81 -8.56
N GLN A 514 6.68 -22.63 -7.70
CA GLN A 514 6.10 -23.91 -8.10
C GLN A 514 4.93 -23.74 -9.09
N ILE A 515 4.00 -22.81 -8.81
CA ILE A 515 2.89 -22.52 -9.72
C ILE A 515 3.41 -22.06 -11.08
N ASN A 516 4.42 -21.19 -11.11
CA ASN A 516 5.00 -20.72 -12.37
C ASN A 516 5.66 -21.86 -13.16
N THR A 517 6.36 -22.77 -12.50
CA THR A 517 6.92 -23.95 -13.18
C THR A 517 5.83 -24.87 -13.72
N ASP A 518 4.74 -25.05 -12.97
CA ASP A 518 3.61 -25.88 -13.40
C ASP A 518 2.87 -25.23 -14.58
N LEU A 519 2.72 -23.90 -14.58
CA LEU A 519 2.15 -23.13 -15.69
C LEU A 519 3.02 -23.20 -16.95
N GLU A 520 4.33 -23.04 -16.84
CA GLU A 520 5.26 -23.19 -17.96
C GLU A 520 5.20 -24.60 -18.54
N LEU A 521 5.06 -25.62 -17.70
CA LEU A 521 4.91 -27.01 -18.12
C LEU A 521 3.59 -27.24 -18.87
N LEU A 522 2.48 -26.63 -18.42
CA LEU A 522 1.18 -26.68 -19.10
C LEU A 522 1.15 -25.91 -20.42
N LEU A 523 1.77 -24.72 -20.48
CA LEU A 523 1.85 -23.91 -21.70
C LEU A 523 2.66 -24.60 -22.79
N ASN A 524 3.67 -25.39 -22.41
CA ASN A 524 4.51 -26.17 -23.31
C ASN A 524 4.02 -27.61 -23.48
N ALA A 525 2.77 -27.93 -23.12
CA ALA A 525 2.24 -29.27 -23.26
C ALA A 525 2.16 -29.68 -24.75
N PRO A 526 2.70 -30.87 -25.12
CA PRO A 526 2.60 -31.35 -26.49
C PRO A 526 1.14 -31.62 -26.87
N SER A 527 0.83 -31.42 -28.15
CA SER A 527 -0.46 -31.83 -28.72
C SER A 527 -0.70 -33.32 -28.49
N LEU A 528 -1.95 -33.73 -28.29
CA LEU A 528 -2.33 -35.15 -28.08
C LEU A 528 -1.85 -36.08 -29.21
N LYS A 529 -1.59 -35.55 -30.40
CA LYS A 529 -1.04 -36.30 -31.55
C LYS A 529 0.48 -36.55 -31.45
N ASP A 530 1.20 -35.69 -30.73
CA ASP A 530 2.66 -35.66 -30.64
C ASP A 530 3.19 -36.18 -29.29
N ALA A 531 2.29 -36.46 -28.35
CA ALA A 531 2.62 -36.89 -26.99
C ALA A 531 3.27 -38.28 -26.95
N ARG A 532 4.43 -38.39 -26.28
CA ARG A 532 5.15 -39.65 -26.04
C ARG A 532 4.89 -40.16 -24.63
N ALA A 533 5.16 -41.45 -24.39
CA ALA A 533 5.01 -42.06 -23.07
C ALA A 533 5.91 -41.41 -21.99
N GLU A 534 7.02 -40.81 -22.41
CA GLU A 534 7.95 -40.08 -21.53
C GLU A 534 7.35 -38.75 -21.03
N ASP A 535 6.53 -38.08 -21.86
CA ASP A 535 5.91 -36.80 -21.53
C ASP A 535 4.85 -36.96 -20.42
N VAL A 536 4.19 -38.12 -20.36
CA VAL A 536 3.20 -38.45 -19.30
C VAL A 536 3.81 -38.35 -17.91
N SER A 537 5.09 -38.70 -17.75
CA SER A 537 5.78 -38.66 -16.46
C SER A 537 6.01 -37.23 -15.94
N LEU A 538 5.99 -36.23 -16.82
CA LEU A 538 6.18 -34.82 -16.49
C LEU A 538 4.92 -34.17 -15.92
N PHE A 539 3.72 -34.64 -16.32
CA PHE A 539 2.43 -34.11 -15.88
C PHE A 539 1.82 -34.87 -14.69
N LEU A 540 2.50 -35.91 -14.20
CA LEU A 540 2.06 -36.65 -13.02
C LEU A 540 2.53 -35.96 -11.75
N SER A 541 1.59 -35.72 -10.82
CA SER A 541 1.93 -35.27 -9.47
C SER A 541 2.83 -36.30 -8.77
N ARG A 542 3.91 -35.83 -8.14
CA ARG A 542 4.79 -36.67 -7.29
C ARG A 542 4.07 -37.19 -6.03
N SER A 543 2.94 -36.60 -5.67
CA SER A 543 2.11 -37.03 -4.55
C SER A 543 1.13 -38.11 -4.99
N CYS A 544 1.35 -39.34 -4.53
CA CYS A 544 0.51 -40.50 -4.85
C CYS A 544 -0.99 -40.29 -4.52
N PRO A 545 -1.37 -39.70 -3.36
CA PRO A 545 -2.78 -39.39 -3.08
C PRO A 545 -3.41 -38.44 -4.10
N VAL A 546 -2.69 -37.40 -4.51
CA VAL A 546 -3.16 -36.40 -5.48
C VAL A 546 -3.31 -37.04 -6.86
N ALA A 547 -2.31 -37.80 -7.30
CA ALA A 547 -2.35 -38.51 -8.58
C ALA A 547 -3.51 -39.53 -8.61
N THR A 548 -3.74 -40.24 -7.51
CA THR A 548 -4.83 -41.24 -7.41
C THR A 548 -6.19 -40.57 -7.45
N ARG A 549 -6.38 -39.45 -6.72
CA ARG A 549 -7.63 -38.68 -6.75
C ARG A 549 -7.90 -38.08 -8.13
N ALA A 550 -6.88 -37.54 -8.79
CA ALA A 550 -6.99 -37.02 -10.16
C ALA A 550 -7.37 -38.13 -11.16
N ARG A 551 -6.83 -39.34 -11.01
CA ARG A 551 -7.21 -40.49 -11.83
C ARG A 551 -8.66 -40.91 -11.58
N GLN A 552 -9.10 -40.93 -10.33
CA GLN A 552 -10.47 -41.24 -9.96
C GLN A 552 -11.46 -40.21 -10.52
N SER A 553 -11.15 -38.91 -10.40
CA SER A 553 -12.01 -37.84 -10.95
C SER A 553 -12.08 -37.89 -12.47
N HIS A 554 -10.96 -38.14 -13.15
CA HIS A 554 -10.95 -38.33 -14.60
C HIS A 554 -11.78 -39.54 -15.02
N ASN A 555 -11.63 -40.68 -14.33
CA ASN A 555 -12.44 -41.87 -14.61
C ASN A 555 -13.94 -41.62 -14.38
N ALA A 556 -14.30 -40.89 -13.32
CA ALA A 556 -15.68 -40.50 -13.04
C ALA A 556 -16.25 -39.59 -14.15
N LEU A 557 -15.47 -38.62 -14.62
CA LEU A 557 -15.84 -37.74 -15.74
C LEU A 557 -16.00 -38.52 -17.06
N MET A 558 -15.11 -39.47 -17.34
CA MET A 558 -15.23 -40.34 -18.52
C MET A 558 -16.43 -41.27 -18.45
N GLN A 559 -16.85 -41.67 -17.24
CA GLN A 559 -18.07 -42.44 -17.03
C GLN A 559 -19.33 -41.57 -17.18
N SER A 560 -19.31 -40.33 -16.70
CA SER A 560 -20.44 -39.41 -16.83
C SER A 560 -20.68 -39.00 -18.29
N MET A 561 -19.62 -38.79 -19.08
CA MET A 561 -19.71 -38.51 -20.52
C MET A 561 -20.34 -39.65 -21.36
N ARG A 562 -20.40 -40.88 -20.81
CA ARG A 562 -21.07 -42.02 -21.45
C ARG A 562 -22.56 -42.09 -21.12
N LEU A 563 -23.03 -41.29 -20.17
CA LEU A 563 -24.44 -41.22 -19.80
C LEU A 563 -25.17 -40.21 -20.71
N PRO A 564 -26.48 -40.39 -20.94
CA PRO A 564 -27.27 -39.41 -21.68
C PRO A 564 -27.23 -38.02 -21.02
N TRP A 565 -27.22 -36.96 -21.82
CA TRP A 565 -27.04 -35.57 -21.38
C TRP A 565 -27.98 -35.13 -20.24
N TRP A 566 -29.20 -35.68 -20.17
CA TRP A 566 -30.15 -35.37 -19.10
C TRP A 566 -29.75 -35.89 -17.71
N ARG A 567 -28.83 -36.86 -17.62
CA ARG A 567 -28.25 -37.30 -16.33
C ARG A 567 -27.05 -36.47 -15.89
N MET A 568 -26.53 -35.60 -16.75
CA MET A 568 -25.43 -34.67 -16.43
C MET A 568 -25.94 -33.35 -15.84
N LEU A 569 -27.25 -33.09 -15.91
CA LEU A 569 -27.93 -31.82 -15.55
C LEU A 569 -28.06 -31.53 -14.04
N GLY A 570 -27.32 -32.23 -13.17
CA GLY A 570 -27.33 -32.03 -11.72
C GLY A 570 -25.95 -31.77 -11.09
N ASP A 571 -24.87 -32.21 -11.74
CA ASP A 571 -23.51 -32.12 -11.17
C ASP A 571 -22.85 -30.75 -11.36
N GLU A 572 -23.36 -29.91 -12.27
CA GLU A 572 -22.84 -28.56 -12.51
C GLU A 572 -23.09 -27.58 -11.34
N PHE A 573 -24.01 -27.92 -10.42
CA PHE A 573 -24.37 -27.08 -9.28
C PHE A 573 -23.81 -27.54 -7.93
N SER A 574 -23.07 -28.65 -7.87
CA SER A 574 -22.55 -29.20 -6.60
C SER A 574 -21.04 -29.05 -6.38
N ASN A 575 -20.28 -28.55 -7.37
CA ASN A 575 -18.81 -28.53 -7.30
C ASN A 575 -18.18 -27.15 -7.54
N LEU A 576 -18.72 -26.11 -6.91
CA LEU A 576 -17.98 -24.86 -6.69
C LEU A 576 -18.06 -24.51 -5.20
N ASP A 577 -16.92 -24.70 -4.51
CA ASP A 577 -16.57 -24.13 -3.22
C ASP A 577 -17.45 -24.49 -2.00
N GLU A 578 -17.42 -25.74 -1.54
CA GLU A 578 -17.52 -26.00 -0.10
C GLU A 578 -16.12 -25.94 0.54
N PRO A 579 -15.82 -24.96 1.41
CA PRO A 579 -14.60 -24.98 2.21
C PRO A 579 -14.62 -26.20 3.14
N PRO A 580 -13.45 -26.78 3.48
CA PRO A 580 -13.39 -27.98 4.32
C PRO A 580 -14.08 -27.68 5.65
N ARG A 581 -15.16 -28.41 5.92
CA ARG A 581 -15.79 -28.45 7.24
C ARG A 581 -14.68 -28.77 8.24
N LYS A 582 -14.36 -27.80 9.10
CA LYS A 582 -13.54 -28.04 10.28
C LYS A 582 -14.31 -29.04 11.13
N GLU A 583 -13.85 -30.29 11.14
CA GLU A 583 -14.18 -31.25 12.18
C GLU A 583 -13.69 -30.64 13.49
N TYR A 584 -14.62 -30.02 14.21
CA TYR A 584 -14.50 -29.92 15.66
C TYR A 584 -14.74 -31.34 16.18
N ASP A 585 -13.66 -32.08 16.40
CA ASP A 585 -13.64 -33.16 17.38
C ASP A 585 -13.93 -32.51 18.74
N MET A 586 -15.21 -32.39 19.07
CA MET A 586 -15.62 -32.25 20.46
C MET A 586 -15.70 -33.66 21.02
N ASP A 587 -14.75 -33.94 21.92
CA ASP A 587 -14.79 -34.99 22.93
C ASP A 587 -16.15 -35.00 23.63
N ILE A 588 -17.12 -35.73 23.08
CA ILE A 588 -18.36 -36.10 23.76
C ILE A 588 -18.69 -37.53 23.32
N GLU A 589 -17.96 -38.51 23.88
CA GLU A 589 -18.49 -39.84 24.21
C GLU A 589 -17.41 -40.74 24.87
N SER A 590 -16.68 -40.19 25.86
CA SER A 590 -16.00 -41.01 26.86
C SER A 590 -16.89 -41.17 28.10
N LEU A 591 -18.09 -41.71 27.93
CA LEU A 591 -19.01 -42.04 29.02
C LEU A 591 -20.02 -43.09 28.54
N TYR A 592 -19.57 -44.33 28.33
CA TYR A 592 -20.35 -45.47 28.82
C TYR A 592 -19.45 -46.68 29.03
N LEU A 593 -19.41 -47.09 30.28
CA LEU A 593 -18.76 -48.28 30.80
C LEU A 593 -19.49 -49.53 30.30
N GLY A 594 -18.73 -50.48 29.77
CA GLY A 594 -18.76 -51.89 30.17
C GLY A 594 -19.97 -52.75 29.78
N GLY A 595 -19.65 -53.89 29.16
CA GLY A 595 -20.20 -55.18 29.59
C GLY A 595 -21.16 -55.86 28.63
N SER A 596 -20.63 -56.61 27.66
CA SER A 596 -20.66 -58.09 27.62
C SER A 596 -19.88 -58.60 26.41
#